data_AF-A0A7V1EJT8-F1
#
_entry.id   AF-A0A7V1EJT8-F1
#
_cell.length_a   1.000
_cell.length_b   1.000
_cell.length_c   1.000
_cell.angle_alpha   90.00
_cell.angle_beta   90.00
_cell.angle_gamma   90.00
#
_symmetry.space_group_name_H-M   'P 1'
#
loop_
_entity.id
_entity.type
_entity.pdbx_description
1 polymer ?
#
loop_
_entity_poly.entity_id
_entity_poly.type
_entity_poly.pdbx_seq_one_letter_code
_entity_poly.pdbx_strand_id
1 'polypeptide(L)'
;MRKDTKKSAGFWARCTAGLIDLAGIAAIVVVIAEVLAVFGMYIPIELSVIIAYAAYTAVSIAWKGQTLGGWVCGHRVMRRDGRKVGLVRSTVRALAVAASQCLLGLPFLVIITKRSKCGWHDSIAGTRVGVLEHGRNRRRWTAAIVWLVVAGWLAVQTVGGWRLYRVHSAWCADADAAAEKRGAPTDSPIEVSSLDDAQNQAMTDWLADHSQTPADCVVGVAARHQVTILGEVHGKKEFLAFLNRIIPRLYHEA
;
A
#
# COMPACT_ATOMS: atom_id res chain seq x y z
N MET A 1 -1.96 -20.25 37.54
CA MET A 1 -2.39 -20.98 36.32
C MET A 1 -3.60 -20.27 35.71
N ARG A 2 -3.49 -19.69 34.51
CA ARG A 2 -4.65 -19.13 33.80
C ARG A 2 -5.53 -20.29 33.32
N LYS A 3 -6.81 -20.32 33.72
CA LYS A 3 -7.78 -21.33 33.26
C LYS A 3 -8.14 -21.06 31.80
N ASP A 4 -7.53 -21.80 30.88
CA ASP A 4 -7.92 -21.82 29.47
C ASP A 4 -9.21 -22.66 29.35
N THR A 5 -10.29 -22.11 28.79
CA THR A 5 -11.58 -22.82 28.69
C THR A 5 -11.54 -23.88 27.58
N LYS A 6 -12.35 -24.94 27.70
CA LYS A 6 -12.53 -25.95 26.63
C LYS A 6 -13.18 -25.38 25.34
N LYS A 7 -13.69 -24.15 25.36
CA LYS A 7 -14.39 -23.53 24.22
C LYS A 7 -13.39 -22.99 23.20
N SER A 8 -13.52 -23.41 21.95
CA SER A 8 -12.73 -22.92 20.82
C SER A 8 -13.18 -21.51 20.42
N ALA A 9 -12.22 -20.63 20.08
CA ALA A 9 -12.55 -19.30 19.56
C ALA A 9 -13.23 -19.39 18.19
N GLY A 10 -14.26 -18.57 17.97
CA GLY A 10 -14.97 -18.48 16.69
C GLY A 10 -14.17 -17.78 15.60
N PHE A 11 -14.65 -17.86 14.35
CA PHE A 11 -14.04 -17.21 13.18
C PHE A 11 -13.89 -15.69 13.37
N TRP A 12 -14.97 -14.99 13.71
CA TRP A 12 -14.99 -13.53 13.85
C TRP A 12 -14.02 -12.98 14.90
N ALA A 13 -13.84 -13.69 16.02
CA ALA A 13 -12.87 -13.31 17.05
C ALA A 13 -11.41 -13.37 16.53
N ARG A 14 -11.12 -14.32 15.62
CA ARG A 14 -9.79 -14.45 15.00
C ARG A 14 -9.59 -13.47 13.86
N CYS A 15 -10.62 -13.19 13.06
CA CYS A 15 -10.57 -12.18 12.01
C CYS A 15 -10.34 -10.79 12.59
N THR A 16 -11.09 -10.42 13.63
CA THR A 16 -10.91 -9.13 14.31
C THR A 16 -9.52 -9.01 14.95
N ALA A 17 -9.01 -10.08 15.57
CA ALA A 17 -7.63 -10.12 16.06
C ALA A 17 -6.61 -9.91 14.95
N GLY A 18 -6.76 -10.61 13.82
CA GLY A 18 -5.88 -10.46 12.66
C GLY A 18 -5.92 -9.06 12.06
N LEU A 19 -7.09 -8.42 12.01
CA LEU A 19 -7.23 -7.04 11.55
C LEU A 19 -6.52 -6.04 12.47
N ILE A 20 -6.63 -6.22 13.78
CA ILE A 20 -5.92 -5.38 14.76
C ILE A 20 -4.40 -5.54 14.61
N ASP A 21 -3.93 -6.79 14.50
CA ASP A 21 -2.51 -7.09 14.29
C ASP A 21 -2.01 -6.52 12.96
N LEU A 22 -2.77 -6.65 11.87
CA LEU A 22 -2.42 -6.12 10.54
C LEU A 22 -2.34 -4.60 10.54
N ALA A 23 -3.35 -3.93 11.10
CA ALA A 23 -3.39 -2.47 11.14
C ALA A 23 -2.24 -1.90 11.99
N GLY A 24 -1.92 -2.53 13.11
CA GLY A 24 -0.76 -2.15 13.93
C GLY A 24 0.57 -2.32 13.20
N ILE A 25 0.78 -3.45 12.53
CA ILE A 25 2.00 -3.69 11.75
C ILE A 25 2.11 -2.74 10.55
N ALA A 26 1.01 -2.53 9.82
CA ALA A 26 0.97 -1.61 8.69
C ALA A 26 1.34 -0.19 9.12
N ALA A 27 0.76 0.32 10.22
CA ALA A 27 1.09 1.63 10.74
C ALA A 27 2.59 1.76 11.07
N ILE A 28 3.18 0.76 11.72
CA ILE A 28 4.62 0.75 12.06
C ILE A 28 5.48 0.76 10.79
N VAL A 29 5.15 -0.08 9.80
CA VAL A 29 5.90 -0.17 8.55
C VAL A 29 5.84 1.15 7.77
N VAL A 30 4.67 1.79 7.71
CA VAL A 30 4.55 3.09 7.02
C VAL A 30 5.36 4.17 7.73
N VAL A 31 5.30 4.24 9.07
CA VAL A 31 6.14 5.20 9.82
C VAL A 31 7.62 4.98 9.54
N ILE A 32 8.07 3.72 9.50
CA ILE A 32 9.47 3.39 9.14
C ILE A 32 9.77 3.81 7.69
N ALA A 33 8.88 3.54 6.75
CA ALA A 33 9.05 3.91 5.34
C ALA A 33 9.21 5.42 5.17
N GLU A 34 8.38 6.21 5.85
CA GLU A 34 8.47 7.68 5.83
C GLU A 34 9.79 8.18 6.43
N VAL A 35 10.23 7.61 7.56
CA VAL A 35 11.52 7.97 8.16
C VAL A 35 12.68 7.63 7.21
N LEU A 36 12.67 6.46 6.58
CA LEU A 36 13.70 6.06 5.63
C LEU A 36 13.69 6.92 4.36
N ALA A 37 12.51 7.36 3.91
CA ALA A 37 12.37 8.24 2.76
C ALA A 37 13.03 9.62 2.99
N VAL A 38 13.08 10.12 4.24
CA VAL A 38 13.84 11.33 4.59
C VAL A 38 15.34 11.16 4.32
N PHE A 39 15.86 9.94 4.46
CA PHE A 39 17.25 9.59 4.15
C PHE A 39 17.45 9.15 2.69
N GLY A 40 16.44 9.31 1.82
CA GLY A 40 16.52 8.93 0.40
C GLY A 40 16.43 7.42 0.15
N MET A 41 16.03 6.62 1.15
CA MET A 41 15.85 5.18 1.00
C MET A 41 14.39 4.85 0.68
N TYR A 42 14.18 4.01 -0.33
CA TYR A 42 12.87 3.49 -0.70
C TYR A 42 12.68 2.07 -0.17
N ILE A 43 11.54 1.81 0.47
CA ILE A 43 11.10 0.45 0.82
C ILE A 43 9.70 0.17 0.26
N PRO A 44 9.48 -1.00 -0.36
CA PRO A 44 8.17 -1.39 -0.88
C PRO A 44 7.24 -1.75 0.28
N ILE A 45 6.28 -0.87 0.59
CA ILE A 45 5.42 -0.94 1.79
C ILE A 45 4.65 -2.26 1.84
N GLU A 46 4.06 -2.70 0.73
CA GLU A 46 3.21 -3.89 0.66
C GLU A 46 3.99 -5.16 1.05
N LEU A 47 5.17 -5.32 0.46
CA LEU A 47 6.04 -6.46 0.73
C LEU A 47 6.57 -6.42 2.17
N SER A 48 6.97 -5.24 2.65
CA SER A 48 7.42 -5.04 4.02
C SER A 48 6.33 -5.39 5.03
N VAL A 49 5.06 -5.01 4.80
CA VAL A 49 3.93 -5.36 5.67
C VAL A 49 3.72 -6.87 5.70
N ILE A 50 3.74 -7.55 4.55
CA ILE A 50 3.54 -9.01 4.48
C ILE A 50 4.63 -9.75 5.29
N ILE A 51 5.89 -9.40 5.06
CA ILE A 51 7.03 -10.04 5.74
C ILE A 51 7.00 -9.75 7.24
N ALA A 52 6.80 -8.48 7.63
CA ALA A 52 6.73 -8.09 9.02
C ALA A 52 5.58 -8.77 9.76
N TYR A 53 4.40 -8.85 9.14
CA TYR A 53 3.23 -9.50 9.73
C TYR A 53 3.46 -11.00 9.93
N ALA A 54 4.05 -11.68 8.94
CA ALA A 54 4.37 -13.11 9.03
C ALA A 54 5.40 -13.38 10.16
N ALA A 55 6.48 -12.60 10.22
CA ALA A 55 7.51 -12.71 11.25
C ALA A 55 6.94 -12.44 12.65
N TYR A 56 6.20 -11.34 12.81
CA TYR A 56 5.54 -10.96 14.07
C TYR A 56 4.60 -12.06 14.58
N THR A 57 3.77 -12.63 13.69
CA THR A 57 2.81 -13.67 14.04
C THR A 57 3.53 -14.95 14.48
N ALA A 58 4.57 -15.37 13.75
CA ALA A 58 5.36 -16.54 14.09
C ALA A 58 6.02 -16.39 15.47
N VAL A 59 6.74 -15.29 15.70
CA VAL A 59 7.45 -15.03 16.96
C VAL A 59 6.48 -14.92 18.15
N SER A 60 5.38 -14.18 17.99
CA SER A 60 4.39 -13.98 19.05
C SER A 60 3.73 -15.29 19.49
N ILE A 61 3.44 -16.17 18.53
CA ILE A 61 2.85 -17.49 18.79
C ILE A 61 3.89 -18.44 19.36
N ALA A 62 5.13 -18.43 18.86
CA ALA A 62 6.21 -19.26 19.39
C ALA A 62 6.46 -18.97 20.88
N TRP A 63 6.46 -17.69 21.25
CA TRP A 63 6.84 -17.26 22.60
C TRP A 63 5.68 -17.36 23.61
N LYS A 64 4.54 -16.73 23.29
CA LYS A 64 3.40 -16.60 24.24
C LYS A 64 2.14 -17.34 23.80
N GLY A 65 2.15 -17.95 22.61
CA GLY A 65 0.96 -18.56 21.99
C GLY A 65 -0.11 -17.52 21.64
N GLN A 66 0.23 -16.24 21.62
CA GLN A 66 -0.76 -15.17 21.55
C GLN A 66 -0.15 -13.93 20.89
N THR A 67 -0.82 -13.40 19.87
CA THR A 67 -0.52 -12.09 19.26
C THR A 67 -1.17 -10.97 20.08
N LEU A 68 -0.83 -9.71 19.84
CA LEU A 68 -1.49 -8.56 20.47
C LEU A 68 -2.99 -8.55 20.15
N GLY A 69 -3.39 -8.73 18.90
CA GLY A 69 -4.78 -8.86 18.49
C GLY A 69 -5.48 -10.04 19.15
N GLY A 70 -4.80 -11.20 19.24
CA GLY A 70 -5.33 -12.36 19.97
C GLY A 70 -5.42 -12.13 21.48
N TRP A 71 -4.49 -11.34 22.04
CA TRP A 71 -4.60 -10.84 23.39
C TRP A 71 -5.83 -9.96 23.48
N VAL A 72 -6.00 -8.93 22.66
CA VAL A 72 -7.16 -8.03 22.64
C VAL A 72 -8.49 -8.80 22.56
N CYS A 73 -8.61 -9.76 21.63
CA CYS A 73 -9.81 -10.60 21.43
C CYS A 73 -9.97 -11.76 22.42
N GLY A 74 -8.99 -12.00 23.30
CA GLY A 74 -9.12 -12.98 24.38
C GLY A 74 -9.04 -14.43 23.94
N HIS A 75 -8.23 -14.70 22.93
CA HIS A 75 -7.97 -16.06 22.48
C HIS A 75 -6.47 -16.36 22.44
N ARG A 76 -6.13 -17.63 22.64
CA ARG A 76 -4.74 -18.10 22.66
C ARG A 76 -4.58 -19.33 21.79
N VAL A 77 -3.52 -19.36 20.99
CA VAL A 77 -3.07 -20.50 20.22
C VAL A 77 -2.31 -21.44 21.14
N MET A 78 -2.76 -22.68 21.21
CA MET A 78 -2.19 -23.73 22.04
C MET A 78 -1.91 -24.95 21.17
N ARG A 79 -0.88 -25.71 21.53
CA ARG A 79 -0.62 -26.99 20.88
C ARG A 79 -1.65 -28.03 21.36
N ARG A 80 -2.00 -28.99 20.51
CA ARG A 80 -3.02 -30.02 20.86
C ARG A 80 -2.57 -30.92 22.02
N ASP A 81 -1.27 -31.10 22.19
CA ASP A 81 -0.65 -31.89 23.26
C ASP A 81 -0.33 -31.08 24.54
N GLY A 82 -0.78 -29.82 24.61
CA GLY A 82 -0.56 -28.96 25.79
C GLY A 82 0.84 -28.38 25.94
N ARG A 83 1.81 -28.74 25.07
CA ARG A 83 3.16 -28.15 25.08
C ARG A 83 3.17 -26.77 24.43
N LYS A 84 4.25 -25.99 24.62
CA LYS A 84 4.46 -24.74 23.88
C LYS A 84 4.49 -25.04 22.37
N VAL A 85 3.98 -24.12 21.55
CA VAL A 85 3.88 -24.31 20.08
C VAL A 85 5.27 -24.48 19.47
N GLY A 86 6.24 -23.67 19.90
CA GLY A 86 7.61 -23.68 19.36
C GLY A 86 7.73 -22.96 18.02
N LEU A 87 8.94 -22.52 17.68
CA LEU A 87 9.19 -21.66 16.51
C LEU A 87 8.85 -22.36 15.20
N VAL A 88 9.31 -23.60 15.01
CA VAL A 88 9.06 -24.39 13.79
C VAL A 88 7.57 -24.51 13.47
N ARG A 89 6.73 -24.89 14.46
CA ARG A 89 5.29 -25.03 14.23
C ARG A 89 4.60 -23.67 14.04
N SER A 90 5.09 -22.62 14.68
CA SER A 90 4.57 -21.26 14.47
C SER A 90 4.83 -20.76 13.05
N THR A 91 6.01 -21.06 12.49
CA THR A 91 6.38 -20.73 11.11
C THR A 91 5.57 -21.54 10.10
N VAL A 92 5.43 -22.85 10.32
CA VAL A 92 4.55 -23.71 9.49
C VAL A 92 3.11 -23.20 9.52
N ARG A 93 2.63 -22.76 10.68
CA ARG A 93 1.30 -22.13 10.80
C ARG A 93 1.22 -20.83 10.01
N ALA A 94 2.23 -19.97 10.07
CA ALA A 94 2.27 -18.72 9.32
C ALA A 94 2.29 -18.96 7.80
N LEU A 95 3.07 -19.94 7.33
CA LEU A 95 3.11 -20.35 5.93
C LEU A 95 1.75 -20.92 5.47
N ALA A 96 1.11 -21.75 6.30
CA ALA A 96 -0.21 -22.28 5.98
C ALA A 96 -1.29 -21.19 5.95
N VAL A 97 -1.16 -20.15 6.78
CA VAL A 97 -2.01 -18.95 6.73
C VAL A 97 -1.78 -18.18 5.43
N ALA A 98 -0.53 -17.93 5.04
CA ALA A 98 -0.19 -17.25 3.78
C ALA A 98 -0.70 -18.04 2.57
N ALA A 99 -0.49 -19.35 2.53
CA ALA A 99 -1.02 -20.23 1.49
C ALA A 99 -2.56 -20.18 1.43
N SER A 100 -3.23 -20.13 2.58
CA SER A 100 -4.70 -20.00 2.64
C SER A 100 -5.19 -18.67 2.06
N GLN A 101 -4.39 -17.59 2.18
CA GLN A 101 -4.71 -16.29 1.59
C GLN A 101 -4.55 -16.30 0.07
N CYS A 102 -3.57 -17.02 -0.48
CA CYS A 102 -3.42 -17.21 -1.93
C CYS A 102 -4.64 -17.89 -2.57
N LEU A 103 -5.33 -18.78 -1.84
CA LEU A 103 -6.60 -19.39 -2.26
C LEU A 103 -7.83 -18.52 -1.94
N LEU A 104 -7.71 -17.19 -2.02
CA LEU A 104 -8.77 -16.21 -1.74
C LEU A 104 -9.41 -16.34 -0.34
N GLY A 105 -8.69 -16.94 0.61
CA GLY A 105 -9.20 -17.17 1.95
C GLY A 105 -10.28 -18.25 2.07
N LEU A 106 -10.60 -18.98 0.99
CA LEU A 106 -11.58 -20.08 1.02
C LEU A 106 -11.29 -21.12 2.13
N PRO A 107 -10.03 -21.51 2.42
CA PRO A 107 -9.72 -22.44 3.51
C PRO A 107 -10.08 -21.92 4.92
N PHE A 108 -10.29 -20.61 5.09
CA PHE A 108 -10.75 -20.05 6.37
C PHE A 108 -12.25 -20.27 6.60
N LEU A 109 -13.07 -20.42 5.55
CA LEU A 109 -14.51 -20.66 5.68
C LEU A 109 -14.82 -22.00 6.39
N VAL A 110 -13.90 -22.97 6.32
CA VAL A 110 -14.00 -24.25 7.04
C VAL A 110 -14.06 -24.05 8.56
N ILE A 111 -13.55 -22.92 9.09
CA ILE A 111 -13.67 -22.58 10.51
C ILE A 111 -15.13 -22.30 10.90
N ILE A 112 -15.95 -21.80 9.97
CA ILE A 112 -17.35 -21.49 10.23
C ILE A 112 -18.14 -22.79 10.38
N THR A 113 -17.93 -23.75 9.48
CA THR A 113 -18.68 -25.01 9.41
C THR A 113 -18.22 -26.07 10.41
N LYS A 114 -16.92 -26.13 10.75
CA LYS A 114 -16.39 -27.21 11.60
C LYS A 114 -16.67 -26.97 13.09
N ARG A 115 -17.29 -27.95 13.77
CA ARG A 115 -17.63 -27.88 15.23
C ARG A 115 -16.42 -27.63 16.13
N SER A 116 -15.23 -28.11 15.74
CA SER A 116 -13.97 -27.86 16.46
C SER A 116 -13.42 -26.45 16.27
N LYS A 117 -13.99 -25.66 15.34
CA LYS A 117 -13.50 -24.34 14.89
C LYS A 117 -12.00 -24.36 14.56
N CYS A 118 -11.51 -25.47 14.02
CA CYS A 118 -10.10 -25.65 13.64
C CYS A 118 -9.93 -25.33 12.15
N GLY A 119 -9.10 -24.33 11.82
CA GLY A 119 -8.76 -24.00 10.44
C GLY A 119 -7.83 -25.02 9.82
N TRP A 120 -7.69 -25.00 8.49
CA TRP A 120 -6.71 -25.83 7.77
C TRP A 120 -5.29 -25.57 8.29
N HIS A 121 -4.93 -24.29 8.45
CA HIS A 121 -3.65 -23.88 9.03
C HIS A 121 -3.41 -24.39 10.46
N ASP A 122 -4.46 -24.42 11.29
CA ASP A 122 -4.36 -24.96 12.65
C ASP A 122 -4.23 -26.50 12.64
N SER A 123 -4.87 -27.17 11.68
CA SER A 123 -4.78 -28.62 11.50
C SER A 123 -3.39 -29.05 11.03
N ILE A 124 -2.83 -28.36 10.03
CA ILE A 124 -1.47 -28.59 9.51
C ILE A 124 -0.42 -28.35 10.61
N ALA A 125 -0.59 -27.29 11.42
CA ALA A 125 0.34 -26.97 12.50
C ALA A 125 0.13 -27.79 13.80
N GLY A 126 -0.93 -28.60 13.87
CA GLY A 126 -1.30 -29.34 15.08
C GLY A 126 -1.62 -28.42 16.27
N THR A 127 -2.26 -27.28 16.02
CA THR A 127 -2.63 -26.27 17.02
C THR A 127 -4.15 -26.19 17.19
N ARG A 128 -4.59 -25.53 18.26
CA ARG A 128 -5.98 -25.19 18.55
C ARG A 128 -6.03 -23.80 19.19
N VAL A 129 -7.12 -23.07 18.98
CA VAL A 129 -7.29 -21.75 19.61
C VAL A 129 -8.39 -21.80 20.66
N GLY A 130 -8.02 -21.63 21.92
CA GLY A 130 -8.94 -21.60 23.06
C GLY A 130 -9.34 -20.18 23.44
N VAL A 131 -10.56 -20.04 23.96
CA VAL A 131 -11.06 -18.78 24.55
C VAL A 131 -10.58 -18.65 26.00
N LEU A 132 -10.08 -17.48 26.36
CA LEU A 132 -9.76 -17.09 27.73
C LEU A 132 -11.00 -16.47 28.40
N GLU A 133 -11.38 -16.96 29.58
CA GLU A 133 -12.57 -16.49 30.30
C GLU A 133 -12.29 -15.19 31.08
N HIS A 134 -12.56 -13.98 30.54
CA HIS A 134 -12.18 -12.74 31.25
C HIS A 134 -13.09 -11.50 31.00
N GLY A 135 -13.10 -10.59 32.00
CA GLY A 135 -14.13 -9.56 32.26
C GLY A 135 -14.02 -8.16 31.62
N ARG A 136 -15.05 -7.34 31.93
CA ARG A 136 -15.51 -6.06 31.35
C ARG A 136 -14.43 -5.01 30.99
N ASN A 137 -13.28 -4.98 31.68
CA ASN A 137 -12.24 -3.95 31.49
C ASN A 137 -11.53 -4.04 30.10
N ARG A 138 -11.53 -5.22 29.48
CA ARG A 138 -10.89 -5.47 28.17
C ARG A 138 -11.57 -4.75 27.01
N ARG A 139 -12.89 -4.54 27.10
CA ARG A 139 -13.70 -3.90 26.06
C ARG A 139 -13.39 -2.40 25.91
N ARG A 140 -12.87 -1.77 26.97
CA ARG A 140 -12.39 -0.39 26.97
C ARG A 140 -11.01 -0.26 26.33
N TRP A 141 -10.07 -1.15 26.71
CA TRP A 141 -8.72 -1.17 26.14
C TRP A 141 -8.69 -1.58 24.66
N THR A 142 -9.52 -2.54 24.27
CA THR A 142 -9.74 -2.90 22.84
C THR A 142 -10.20 -1.69 22.03
N ALA A 143 -11.22 -0.97 22.50
CA ALA A 143 -11.70 0.25 21.83
C ALA A 143 -10.61 1.34 21.78
N ALA A 144 -9.88 1.56 22.88
CA ALA A 144 -8.80 2.54 22.92
C ALA A 144 -7.66 2.22 21.93
N ILE A 145 -7.25 0.96 21.83
CA ILE A 145 -6.21 0.52 20.87
C ILE A 145 -6.70 0.70 19.43
N VAL A 146 -7.94 0.32 19.14
CA VAL A 146 -8.52 0.51 17.80
C VAL A 146 -8.54 2.00 17.43
N TRP A 147 -8.99 2.87 18.33
CA TRP A 147 -9.00 4.31 18.08
C TRP A 147 -7.60 4.90 17.92
N LEU A 148 -6.60 4.42 18.68
CA LEU A 148 -5.21 4.83 18.51
C LEU A 148 -4.64 4.44 17.14
N VAL A 149 -4.94 3.22 16.67
CA VAL A 149 -4.50 2.76 15.35
C VAL A 149 -5.19 3.55 14.23
N VAL A 150 -6.50 3.80 14.35
CA VAL A 150 -7.25 4.63 13.39
C VAL A 150 -6.71 6.05 13.36
N ALA A 151 -6.45 6.65 14.53
CA ALA A 151 -5.87 7.99 14.62
C ALA A 151 -4.46 8.05 14.01
N GLY A 152 -3.62 7.04 14.26
CA GLY A 152 -2.29 6.94 13.65
C GLY A 152 -2.35 6.81 12.14
N TRP A 153 -3.26 6.00 11.61
CA TRP A 153 -3.47 5.86 10.16
C TRP A 153 -3.95 7.17 9.52
N LEU A 154 -4.90 7.87 10.14
CA LEU A 154 -5.34 9.19 9.68
C LEU A 154 -4.20 10.21 9.70
N ALA A 155 -3.39 10.21 10.76
CA ALA A 155 -2.23 11.11 10.88
C ALA A 155 -1.23 10.89 9.73
N VAL A 156 -0.90 9.64 9.42
CA VAL A 156 -0.03 9.30 8.28
C VAL A 156 -0.59 9.83 6.95
N GLN A 157 -1.88 9.63 6.69
CA GLN A 157 -2.52 10.13 5.47
C GLN A 157 -2.48 11.67 5.39
N THR A 158 -2.69 12.36 6.52
CA THR A 158 -2.60 13.82 6.56
C THR A 158 -1.17 14.34 6.33
N VAL A 159 -0.15 13.67 6.88
CA VAL A 159 1.25 14.05 6.69
C VAL A 159 1.70 13.81 5.25
N GLY A 160 1.34 12.66 4.67
CA GLY A 160 1.64 12.34 3.27
C GLY A 160 0.98 13.33 2.31
N GLY A 161 -0.30 13.65 2.53
CA GLY A 161 -1.02 14.69 1.78
C GLY A 161 -0.38 16.07 1.90
N TRP A 162 0.01 16.47 3.12
CA TRP A 162 0.69 17.75 3.35
C TRP A 162 2.06 17.80 2.67
N ARG A 163 2.83 16.70 2.68
CA ARG A 163 4.12 16.60 1.98
C ARG A 163 3.94 16.76 0.47
N LEU A 164 2.96 16.06 -0.12
CA LEU A 164 2.64 16.18 -1.54
C LEU A 164 2.21 17.61 -1.90
N TYR A 165 1.36 18.23 -1.08
CA TYR A 165 0.97 19.62 -1.25
C TYR A 165 2.18 20.57 -1.21
N ARG A 166 3.11 20.37 -0.26
CA ARG A 166 4.34 21.16 -0.18
C ARG A 166 5.23 21.00 -1.40
N VAL A 167 5.44 19.77 -1.87
CA VAL A 167 6.22 19.49 -3.08
C VAL A 167 5.57 20.17 -4.28
N HIS A 168 4.26 20.02 -4.45
CA HIS A 168 3.50 20.68 -5.51
C HIS A 168 3.63 22.21 -5.45
N SER A 169 3.49 22.80 -4.25
CA SER A 169 3.62 24.25 -4.08
C SER A 169 5.02 24.77 -4.43
N ALA A 170 6.07 24.00 -4.11
CA ALA A 170 7.45 24.33 -4.47
C ALA A 170 7.67 24.20 -5.98
N TRP A 171 7.12 23.16 -6.60
CA TRP A 171 7.18 22.98 -8.06
C TRP A 171 6.45 24.08 -8.83
N CYS A 172 5.30 24.56 -8.35
CA CYS A 172 4.62 25.71 -8.95
C CYS A 172 5.50 26.97 -8.90
N ALA A 173 6.09 27.27 -7.73
CA ALA A 173 6.97 28.42 -7.58
C ALA A 173 8.22 28.33 -8.49
N ASP A 174 8.81 27.14 -8.62
CA ASP A 174 9.94 26.91 -9.53
C ASP A 174 9.53 27.01 -11.00
N ALA A 175 8.33 26.54 -11.37
CA ALA A 175 7.79 26.64 -12.72
C ALA A 175 7.51 28.10 -13.10
N ASP A 176 6.91 28.89 -12.21
CA ASP A 176 6.65 30.32 -12.41
C ASP A 176 7.98 31.09 -12.58
N ALA A 177 8.97 30.82 -11.71
CA ALA A 177 10.30 31.43 -11.82
C ALA A 177 11.05 31.02 -13.10
N ALA A 178 10.84 29.80 -13.60
CA ALA A 178 11.40 29.35 -14.87
C ALA A 178 10.73 30.02 -16.09
N ALA A 179 9.42 30.30 -16.01
CA ALA A 179 8.69 31.05 -17.02
C ALA A 179 9.21 32.49 -17.13
N GLU A 180 9.47 33.15 -15.99
CA GLU A 180 10.04 34.51 -15.96
C GLU A 180 11.46 34.58 -16.57
N LYS A 181 12.32 33.59 -16.28
CA LYS A 181 13.72 33.58 -16.76
C LYS A 181 13.90 33.34 -18.25
N ARG A 182 12.92 32.74 -18.93
CA ARG A 182 13.03 32.49 -20.38
C ARG A 182 12.78 33.73 -21.24
N GLY A 183 12.49 34.89 -20.64
CA GLY A 183 12.01 36.05 -21.37
C GLY A 183 10.70 35.66 -22.04
N ALA A 184 9.65 35.48 -21.22
CA ALA A 184 8.32 35.24 -21.74
C ALA A 184 8.05 36.24 -22.88
N PRO A 185 7.59 35.78 -24.07
CA PRO A 185 7.14 36.69 -25.11
C PRO A 185 6.25 37.74 -24.45
N THR A 186 6.42 39.01 -24.82
CA THR A 186 5.70 40.16 -24.23
C THR A 186 4.18 40.04 -24.24
N ASP A 187 3.63 39.06 -24.96
CA ASP A 187 2.22 38.71 -24.98
C ASP A 187 1.96 37.53 -24.03
N SER A 188 1.12 37.78 -23.02
CA SER A 188 0.68 36.74 -22.08
C SER A 188 0.10 35.55 -22.86
N PRO A 189 0.42 34.30 -22.49
CA PRO A 189 -0.18 33.13 -23.12
C PRO A 189 -1.70 33.24 -23.09
N ILE A 190 -2.34 33.19 -24.25
CA ILE A 190 -3.80 33.22 -24.36
C ILE A 190 -4.31 31.81 -24.06
N GLU A 191 -5.20 31.70 -23.07
CA GLU A 191 -5.89 30.44 -22.77
C GLU A 191 -6.70 30.00 -24.00
N VAL A 192 -6.51 28.78 -24.47
CA VAL A 192 -7.21 28.26 -25.67
C VAL A 192 -8.72 28.29 -25.48
N SER A 193 -9.19 28.13 -24.24
CA SER A 193 -10.62 28.22 -23.88
C SER A 193 -11.21 29.62 -24.01
N SER A 194 -10.37 30.67 -24.13
CA SER A 194 -10.80 32.06 -24.25
C SER A 194 -10.91 32.56 -25.70
N LEU A 195 -10.55 31.72 -26.68
CA LEU A 195 -10.57 32.07 -28.10
C LEU A 195 -11.99 32.01 -28.67
N ASP A 196 -12.32 32.95 -29.55
CA ASP A 196 -13.52 32.86 -30.36
C ASP A 196 -13.36 31.88 -31.53
N ASP A 197 -14.47 31.53 -32.19
CA ASP A 197 -14.47 30.55 -33.28
C ASP A 197 -13.57 30.95 -34.46
N ALA A 198 -13.46 32.26 -34.75
CA ALA A 198 -12.65 32.75 -35.86
C ALA A 198 -11.15 32.66 -35.54
N GLN A 199 -10.77 33.00 -34.31
CA GLN A 199 -9.40 32.85 -33.80
C GLN A 199 -9.00 31.38 -33.75
N ASN A 200 -9.89 30.51 -33.26
CA ASN A 200 -9.62 29.08 -33.17
C ASN A 200 -9.44 28.44 -34.56
N GLN A 201 -10.25 28.85 -35.54
CA GLN A 201 -10.09 28.42 -36.93
C GLN A 201 -8.77 28.90 -37.52
N ALA A 202 -8.43 30.18 -37.36
CA ALA A 202 -7.16 30.73 -37.85
C ALA A 202 -5.94 30.02 -37.26
N MET A 203 -6.01 29.64 -35.98
CA MET A 203 -4.93 28.91 -35.31
C MET A 203 -4.85 27.45 -35.76
N THR A 204 -6.00 26.82 -36.04
CA THR A 204 -6.07 25.48 -36.62
C THR A 204 -5.44 25.46 -38.01
N ASP A 205 -5.77 26.44 -38.85
CA ASP A 205 -5.22 26.58 -40.20
C ASP A 205 -3.71 26.82 -40.15
N TRP A 206 -3.24 27.70 -39.26
CA TRP A 206 -1.81 27.92 -39.06
C TRP A 206 -1.08 26.64 -38.61
N LEU A 207 -1.66 25.89 -37.67
CA LEU A 207 -1.12 24.60 -37.23
C LEU A 207 -1.13 23.57 -38.34
N ALA A 208 -2.13 23.54 -39.21
CA ALA A 208 -2.16 22.64 -40.36
C ALA A 208 -0.96 22.89 -41.29
N ASP A 209 -0.58 24.16 -41.47
CA ASP A 209 0.52 24.56 -42.36
C ASP A 209 1.91 24.47 -41.69
N HIS A 210 2.00 24.60 -40.36
CA HIS A 210 3.27 24.71 -39.63
C HIS A 210 3.55 23.57 -38.64
N SER A 211 2.63 22.63 -38.46
CA SER A 211 2.85 21.48 -37.60
C SER A 211 3.72 20.41 -38.26
N GLN A 212 4.38 19.64 -37.41
CA GLN A 212 5.10 18.43 -37.78
C GLN A 212 4.45 17.25 -37.06
N THR A 213 4.73 16.03 -37.52
CA THR A 213 4.18 14.87 -36.82
C THR A 213 4.69 14.84 -35.37
N PRO A 214 3.87 14.42 -34.39
CA PRO A 214 4.30 14.38 -33.00
C PRO A 214 5.58 13.56 -32.79
N ALA A 215 5.79 12.50 -33.60
CA ALA A 215 6.99 11.69 -33.55
C ALA A 215 8.23 12.46 -34.01
N ASP A 216 8.15 13.18 -35.13
CA ASP A 216 9.28 13.94 -35.67
C ASP A 216 9.64 15.11 -34.77
N CYS A 217 8.64 15.74 -34.14
CA CYS A 217 8.86 16.76 -33.12
C CYS A 217 9.70 16.22 -31.95
N VAL A 218 9.26 15.11 -31.37
CA VAL A 218 9.92 14.51 -30.19
C VAL A 218 11.33 14.05 -30.52
N VAL A 219 11.53 13.37 -31.65
CA VAL A 219 12.86 12.91 -32.11
C VAL A 219 13.77 14.11 -32.38
N GLY A 220 13.27 15.13 -33.07
CA GLY A 220 14.06 16.33 -33.38
C GLY A 220 14.45 17.14 -32.15
N VAL A 221 13.61 17.17 -31.11
CA VAL A 221 13.96 17.75 -29.81
C VAL A 221 15.02 16.90 -29.11
N ALA A 222 14.82 15.58 -29.06
CA ALA A 222 15.76 14.66 -28.42
C ALA A 222 17.16 14.72 -29.06
N ALA A 223 17.24 14.79 -30.39
CA ALA A 223 18.51 14.89 -31.12
C ALA A 223 19.34 16.14 -30.77
N ARG A 224 18.71 17.19 -30.22
CA ARG A 224 19.37 18.46 -29.88
C ARG A 224 19.70 18.58 -28.40
N HIS A 225 19.19 17.69 -27.55
CA HIS A 225 19.28 17.82 -26.09
C HIS A 225 19.76 16.52 -25.45
N GLN A 226 20.79 16.61 -24.61
CA GLN A 226 21.33 15.45 -23.88
C GLN A 226 20.31 14.75 -22.98
N VAL A 227 19.32 15.50 -22.48
CA VAL A 227 18.23 14.97 -21.65
C VAL A 227 16.92 15.56 -22.16
N THR A 228 15.99 14.67 -22.53
CA THR A 228 14.63 15.03 -22.93
C THR A 228 13.64 14.38 -21.98
N ILE A 229 12.79 15.20 -21.35
CA ILE A 229 11.75 14.73 -20.43
C ILE A 229 10.42 14.71 -21.17
N LEU A 230 9.79 13.53 -21.25
CA LEU A 230 8.45 13.34 -21.79
C LEU A 230 7.45 13.16 -20.65
N GLY A 231 6.49 14.07 -20.54
CA GLY A 231 5.35 13.92 -19.63
C GLY A 231 4.20 13.17 -20.30
N GLU A 232 3.57 12.24 -19.57
CA GLU A 232 2.34 11.58 -20.00
C GLU A 232 1.23 11.73 -18.97
N VAL A 233 -0.03 11.67 -19.42
CA VAL A 233 -1.18 11.49 -18.51
C VAL A 233 -1.37 10.01 -18.27
N HIS A 234 -1.16 9.56 -17.03
CA HIS A 234 -1.33 8.17 -16.66
C HIS A 234 -2.76 7.67 -16.90
N GLY A 235 -2.89 6.40 -17.30
CA GLY A 235 -4.17 5.74 -17.55
C GLY A 235 -4.69 5.84 -18.99
N LYS A 236 -3.98 6.51 -19.90
CA LYS A 236 -4.31 6.55 -21.32
C LYS A 236 -3.38 5.68 -22.16
N LYS A 237 -3.93 4.61 -22.74
CA LYS A 237 -3.17 3.62 -23.55
C LYS A 237 -2.52 4.24 -24.79
N GLU A 238 -3.14 5.28 -25.36
CA GLU A 238 -2.67 5.95 -26.58
C GLU A 238 -1.28 6.56 -26.41
N PHE A 239 -0.99 7.17 -25.25
CA PHE A 239 0.32 7.77 -24.96
C PHE A 239 1.42 6.71 -24.82
N LEU A 240 1.11 5.61 -24.13
CA LEU A 240 2.04 4.48 -24.01
C LEU A 240 2.33 3.83 -25.37
N ALA A 241 1.29 3.66 -26.19
CA ALA A 241 1.43 3.11 -27.54
C ALA A 241 2.25 4.04 -28.45
N PHE A 242 2.04 5.35 -28.34
CA PHE A 242 2.83 6.35 -29.03
C PHE A 242 4.30 6.28 -28.61
N LEU A 243 4.59 6.27 -27.30
CA LEU A 243 5.95 6.20 -26.77
C LEU A 243 6.67 4.93 -27.26
N ASN A 244 6.02 3.76 -27.12
CA ASN A 244 6.56 2.49 -27.60
C ASN A 244 6.89 2.50 -29.10
N ARG A 245 6.06 3.18 -29.91
CA ARG A 245 6.29 3.31 -31.35
C ARG A 245 7.51 4.18 -31.68
N ILE A 246 7.81 5.21 -30.87
CA ILE A 246 8.90 6.15 -31.15
C ILE A 246 10.24 5.77 -30.51
N ILE A 247 10.26 4.86 -29.52
CA ILE A 247 11.50 4.40 -28.85
C ILE A 247 12.59 3.98 -29.85
N PRO A 248 12.32 3.17 -30.90
CA PRO A 248 13.36 2.80 -31.86
C PRO A 248 13.96 4.01 -32.58
N ARG A 249 13.12 4.97 -32.96
CA ARG A 249 13.57 6.21 -33.63
C ARG A 249 14.39 7.07 -32.69
N LEU A 250 13.98 7.20 -31.43
CA LEU A 250 14.77 7.89 -30.40
C LEU A 250 16.14 7.28 -30.15
N TYR A 251 16.31 5.98 -30.37
CA TYR A 251 17.60 5.31 -30.18
C TYR A 251 18.54 5.48 -31.39
N HIS A 252 17.98 5.67 -32.58
CA HIS A 252 18.74 5.65 -33.84
C HIS A 252 18.88 7.03 -34.49
N GLU A 253 17.95 7.95 -34.25
CA GLU A 253 17.86 9.25 -34.91
C GLU A 253 18.14 10.44 -33.97
N ALA A 254 18.21 10.21 -32.65
CA ALA A 254 18.43 11.24 -31.63
C ALA A 254 19.72 11.03 -30.82
#